data_AF-M3DHL1-F1
#
_entry.id   AF-M3DHL1-F1
#
_cell.length_a   1.000
_cell.length_b   1.000
_cell.length_c   1.000
_cell.angle_alpha   90.00
_cell.angle_beta   90.00
_cell.angle_gamma   90.00
#
_symmetry.space_group_name_H-M   'P 1'
#
loop_
_entity.id
_entity.type
_entity.pdbx_description
1 polymer ?
#
loop_
_entity_poly.entity_id
_entity_poly.type
_entity_poly.pdbx_seq_one_letter_code
_entity_poly.pdbx_strand_id
1 'polypeptide(L)'
;MEVHLVADCEGSPVRSSRYLHTTHTPPRLGASLDEFTAVLRRVADLVGRPAVLIALDDASAVATGRLREELTEGYLLPAGPAALAEQVADKAELAALCGRLDLPHPATVVPGGPAEATAAARELGLPVVAKWSRPWLLPADAGLRSTVVVRSAGEAAALFRRSEQAGSRLLLQAFLPPGLDRDWFFHGYADRTGAVRGGGTGQKLAAWPRGAGLTAVGRWTPNPEVRALAERLTGALGYRGVFDLDFRREGSTGAYHLLDFNPRPGAQFRLFTDAAGIDVVSALHLDLTGRRIPDGAPVPGRTFVVENYAPLAALRRTSLPYPPSGPGARELAWYARDDRAPGLALWSLWPRRALGRLLAPRPPLPLQRDHAPGEVHAGSGTENHAENRAENEKASRP
;
A
#
# COMPACT_ATOMS: atom_id res chain seq x y z
N MET A 1 0.70 3.71 -28.13
CA MET A 1 -0.10 4.15 -26.97
C MET A 1 0.77 5.11 -26.19
N GLU A 2 0.29 6.32 -25.94
CA GLU A 2 1.01 7.31 -25.13
C GLU A 2 0.74 7.03 -23.65
N VAL A 3 1.78 7.09 -22.82
CA VAL A 3 1.67 6.94 -21.37
C VAL A 3 2.12 8.24 -20.72
N HIS A 4 1.19 8.90 -20.04
CA HIS A 4 1.45 10.13 -19.30
C HIS A 4 1.43 9.83 -17.80
N LEU A 5 2.39 10.38 -17.06
CA LEU A 5 2.48 10.19 -15.61
C LEU A 5 2.31 11.51 -14.88
N VAL A 6 1.34 11.60 -13.98
CA VAL A 6 1.12 12.74 -13.09
C VAL A 6 1.74 12.41 -11.73
N ALA A 7 3.03 12.72 -11.55
CA ALA A 7 3.75 12.44 -10.31
C ALA A 7 5.02 13.27 -10.21
N ASP A 8 5.43 13.57 -8.98
CA ASP A 8 6.76 14.14 -8.72
C ASP A 8 7.79 13.03 -8.89
N CYS A 9 8.40 13.02 -10.08
CA CYS A 9 9.38 12.02 -10.47
C CYS A 9 10.81 12.54 -10.35
N GLU A 10 11.06 13.65 -9.65
CA GLU A 10 12.42 14.16 -9.49
C GLU A 10 13.32 13.11 -8.82
N GLY A 11 14.38 12.70 -9.51
CA GLY A 11 15.28 11.62 -9.06
C GLY A 11 14.67 10.21 -9.08
N SER A 12 13.43 10.01 -9.57
CA SER A 12 12.83 8.67 -9.68
C SER A 12 13.33 7.92 -10.92
N PRO A 13 13.65 6.61 -10.80
CA PRO A 13 14.04 5.79 -11.95
C PRO A 13 13.01 5.75 -13.09
N VAL A 14 11.72 5.96 -12.78
CA VAL A 14 10.61 5.90 -13.74
C VAL A 14 10.81 6.87 -14.91
N ARG A 15 11.46 8.03 -14.70
CA ARG A 15 11.72 9.02 -15.76
C ARG A 15 12.58 8.51 -16.90
N SER A 16 13.36 7.45 -16.65
CA SER A 16 14.24 6.85 -17.65
C SER A 16 13.54 5.79 -18.51
N SER A 17 12.28 5.45 -18.20
CA SER A 17 11.52 4.47 -18.96
C SER A 17 11.28 4.94 -20.39
N ARG A 18 11.55 4.06 -21.36
CA ARG A 18 11.24 4.33 -22.77
C ARG A 18 9.73 4.30 -23.09
N TYR A 19 8.92 3.77 -22.18
CA TYR A 19 7.47 3.67 -22.36
C TYR A 19 6.74 4.92 -21.86
N LEU A 20 7.43 5.76 -21.09
CA LEU A 20 6.89 7.03 -20.59
C LEU A 20 6.96 8.08 -21.70
N HIS A 21 5.80 8.58 -22.12
CA HIS A 21 5.71 9.63 -23.12
C HIS A 21 6.05 11.00 -22.52
N THR A 22 5.45 11.33 -21.38
CA THR A 22 5.74 12.58 -20.66
C THR A 22 5.32 12.51 -19.19
N THR A 23 5.89 13.39 -18.37
CA THR A 23 5.54 13.59 -16.97
C THR A 23 4.88 14.95 -16.76
N HIS A 24 3.89 14.99 -15.89
CA HIS A 24 3.19 16.20 -15.48
C HIS A 24 3.35 16.43 -13.99
N THR A 25 3.45 17.70 -13.60
CA THR A 25 3.50 18.09 -12.19
C THR A 25 2.21 17.66 -11.48
N PRO A 26 2.29 16.90 -10.37
CA PRO A 26 1.12 16.50 -9.64
C PRO A 26 0.50 17.68 -8.88
N PRO A 27 -0.77 17.55 -8.45
CA PRO A 27 -1.32 18.44 -7.44
C PRO A 27 -0.49 18.35 -6.15
N ARG A 28 -0.50 19.42 -5.35
CA ARG A 28 0.23 19.45 -4.07
C ARG A 28 -0.33 18.39 -3.11
N LEU A 29 0.48 17.96 -2.15
CA LEU A 29 -0.02 17.15 -1.04
C LEU A 29 -1.08 17.96 -0.26
N GLY A 30 -2.25 17.34 -0.02
CA GLY A 30 -3.39 18.02 0.60
C GLY A 30 -4.13 19.00 -0.33
N ALA A 31 -3.87 18.95 -1.65
CA ALA A 31 -4.56 19.76 -2.63
C ALA A 31 -6.09 19.59 -2.58
N SER A 32 -6.81 20.64 -2.95
CA SER A 32 -8.26 20.57 -3.10
C SER A 32 -8.65 19.70 -4.31
N LEU A 33 -9.91 19.27 -4.36
CA LEU A 33 -10.43 18.58 -5.54
C LEU A 33 -10.36 19.47 -6.79
N ASP A 34 -10.55 20.79 -6.66
CA ASP A 34 -10.42 21.73 -7.77
C ASP A 34 -9.00 21.77 -8.35
N GLU A 35 -7.97 21.76 -7.51
CA GLU A 35 -6.57 21.68 -7.95
C GLU A 35 -6.29 20.35 -8.67
N PHE A 36 -6.84 19.24 -8.16
CA PHE A 36 -6.73 17.92 -8.77
C PHE A 36 -7.38 17.90 -10.17
N THR A 37 -8.62 18.42 -10.28
CA THR A 37 -9.35 18.56 -11.54
C THR A 37 -8.61 19.47 -12.52
N ALA A 38 -8.06 20.60 -12.07
CA ALA A 38 -7.34 21.53 -12.93
C ALA A 38 -6.07 20.89 -13.55
N VAL A 39 -5.34 20.08 -12.78
CA VAL A 39 -4.19 19.32 -13.31
C VAL A 39 -4.68 18.33 -14.37
N LEU A 40 -5.70 17.52 -14.06
CA LEU A 40 -6.19 16.49 -14.96
C LEU A 40 -6.84 17.07 -16.23
N ARG A 41 -7.53 18.20 -16.17
CA ARG A 41 -8.07 18.89 -17.35
C ARG A 41 -6.95 19.35 -18.29
N ARG A 42 -5.90 20.00 -17.78
CA ARG A 42 -4.72 20.38 -18.60
C ARG A 42 -4.08 19.17 -19.27
N VAL A 43 -3.98 18.04 -18.57
CA VAL A 43 -3.45 16.81 -19.15
C VAL A 43 -4.37 16.27 -20.25
N ALA A 44 -5.69 16.27 -20.04
CA ALA A 44 -6.65 15.84 -21.05
C ALA A 44 -6.60 16.72 -22.30
N ASP A 45 -6.50 18.05 -22.13
CA ASP A 45 -6.38 19.02 -23.23
C ASP A 45 -5.11 18.76 -24.07
N LEU A 46 -3.99 18.46 -23.42
CA LEU A 46 -2.73 18.11 -24.10
C LEU A 46 -2.80 16.77 -24.84
N VAL A 47 -3.51 15.79 -24.28
CA VAL A 47 -3.70 14.47 -24.91
C VAL A 47 -4.67 14.57 -26.10
N GLY A 48 -5.66 15.47 -26.02
CA GLY A 48 -6.58 15.79 -27.13
C GLY A 48 -7.58 14.69 -27.49
N ARG A 49 -7.73 13.66 -26.65
CA ARG A 49 -8.67 12.53 -26.83
C ARG A 49 -8.95 11.85 -25.49
N PRO A 50 -10.09 11.13 -25.35
CA PRO A 50 -10.37 10.36 -24.14
C PRO A 50 -9.24 9.37 -23.80
N ALA A 51 -8.77 9.40 -22.55
CA ALA A 51 -7.68 8.55 -22.06
C ALA A 51 -8.14 7.67 -20.89
N VAL A 52 -7.59 6.46 -20.77
CA VAL A 52 -7.81 5.66 -19.55
C VAL A 52 -7.01 6.27 -18.40
N LEU A 53 -7.71 6.68 -17.34
CA LEU A 53 -7.09 7.20 -16.13
C LEU A 53 -6.90 6.09 -15.09
N ILE A 54 -5.68 5.93 -14.60
CA ILE A 54 -5.32 4.91 -13.61
C ILE A 54 -4.73 5.59 -12.38
N ALA A 55 -5.46 5.52 -11.27
CA ALA A 55 -4.95 5.95 -9.97
C ALA A 55 -3.89 4.95 -9.47
N LEU A 56 -2.74 5.46 -9.03
CA LEU A 56 -1.60 4.64 -8.61
C LEU A 56 -1.40 4.65 -7.08
N ASP A 57 -2.11 5.51 -6.36
CA ASP A 57 -2.13 5.60 -4.91
C ASP A 57 -3.57 5.81 -4.38
N ASP A 58 -3.76 5.68 -3.07
CA ASP A 58 -5.09 5.76 -2.46
C ASP A 58 -5.66 7.19 -2.55
N ALA A 59 -4.81 8.23 -2.45
CA ALA A 59 -5.23 9.62 -2.53
C ALA A 59 -5.83 9.96 -3.91
N SER A 60 -5.13 9.56 -4.97
CA SER A 60 -5.56 9.73 -6.35
C SER A 60 -6.77 8.88 -6.69
N ALA A 61 -6.90 7.67 -6.11
CA ALA A 61 -8.09 6.83 -6.29
C ALA A 61 -9.33 7.47 -5.65
N VAL A 62 -9.19 8.00 -4.43
CA VAL A 62 -10.25 8.75 -3.74
C VAL A 62 -10.63 10.02 -4.50
N ALA A 63 -9.65 10.83 -4.90
CA ALA A 63 -9.91 12.06 -5.66
C ALA A 63 -10.60 11.76 -6.99
N THR A 64 -10.12 10.77 -7.74
CA THR A 64 -10.70 10.35 -9.03
C THR A 64 -12.13 9.82 -8.85
N GLY A 65 -12.40 9.06 -7.78
CA GLY A 65 -13.75 8.60 -7.45
C GLY A 65 -14.71 9.76 -7.22
N ARG A 66 -14.30 10.74 -6.39
CA ARG A 66 -15.10 11.94 -6.09
C ARG A 66 -15.34 12.83 -7.31
N LEU A 67 -14.35 12.94 -8.19
CA LEU A 67 -14.37 13.77 -9.40
C LEU A 67 -14.86 13.03 -10.64
N ARG A 68 -15.38 11.81 -10.50
CA ARG A 68 -15.71 10.92 -11.62
C ARG A 68 -16.54 11.63 -12.69
N GLU A 69 -17.65 12.26 -12.30
CA GLU A 69 -18.59 12.90 -13.22
C GLU A 69 -17.90 14.01 -14.03
N GLU A 70 -17.10 14.85 -13.36
CA GLU A 70 -16.36 15.95 -13.98
C GLU A 70 -15.22 15.50 -14.90
N LEU A 71 -14.68 14.30 -14.69
CA LEU A 71 -13.55 13.76 -15.45
C LEU A 71 -13.99 12.90 -16.63
N THR A 72 -15.26 12.49 -16.70
CA THR A 72 -15.74 11.56 -17.74
C THR A 72 -15.68 12.09 -19.18
N GLU A 73 -15.58 13.41 -19.37
CA GLU A 73 -15.40 14.02 -20.69
C GLU A 73 -14.01 13.73 -21.27
N GLY A 74 -12.96 13.83 -20.45
CA GLY A 74 -11.57 13.62 -20.85
C GLY A 74 -11.02 12.22 -20.55
N TYR A 75 -11.67 11.47 -19.65
CA TYR A 75 -11.14 10.21 -19.15
C TYR A 75 -12.16 9.08 -19.12
N LEU A 76 -11.67 7.88 -19.45
CA LEU A 76 -12.37 6.62 -19.27
C LEU A 76 -12.10 6.09 -17.86
N LEU A 77 -13.17 5.87 -17.08
CA LEU A 77 -13.11 5.54 -15.66
C LEU A 77 -14.08 4.40 -15.28
N PRO A 78 -13.70 3.47 -14.37
CA PRO A 78 -14.60 2.43 -13.87
C PRO A 78 -15.84 3.00 -13.17
N ALA A 79 -17.02 2.48 -13.50
CA ALA A 79 -18.30 2.92 -12.93
C ALA A 79 -18.41 2.64 -11.43
N GLY A 80 -18.97 3.59 -10.67
CA GLY A 80 -19.25 3.37 -9.25
C GLY A 80 -19.65 4.65 -8.53
N PRO A 81 -20.16 4.53 -7.29
CA PRO A 81 -20.46 5.67 -6.44
C PRO A 81 -19.19 6.48 -6.12
N ALA A 82 -19.32 7.81 -6.05
CA ALA A 82 -18.21 8.72 -5.81
C ALA A 82 -17.40 8.43 -4.53
N ALA A 83 -18.07 7.97 -3.47
CA ALA A 83 -17.47 7.71 -2.17
C ALA A 83 -16.86 6.31 -2.02
N LEU A 84 -17.07 5.38 -2.98
CA LEU A 84 -16.74 3.97 -2.78
C LEU A 84 -15.24 3.73 -2.58
N ALA A 85 -14.39 4.42 -3.35
CA ALA A 85 -12.93 4.30 -3.21
C ALA A 85 -12.45 4.73 -1.80
N GLU A 86 -13.02 5.80 -1.25
CA GLU A 86 -12.69 6.26 0.10
C GLU A 86 -13.20 5.31 1.16
N GLN A 87 -14.43 4.81 1.00
CA GLN A 87 -15.04 3.89 1.93
C GLN A 87 -14.22 2.61 2.13
N VAL A 88 -13.65 2.06 1.05
CA VAL A 88 -12.83 0.86 1.13
C VAL A 88 -11.38 1.14 1.57
N ALA A 89 -10.83 2.30 1.22
CA ALA A 89 -9.48 2.69 1.62
C ALA A 89 -9.42 3.14 3.10
N ASP A 90 -10.49 3.74 3.63
CA ASP A 90 -10.55 4.17 5.03
C ASP A 90 -10.62 2.93 5.93
N LYS A 91 -9.59 2.73 6.75
CA LYS A 91 -9.41 1.52 7.55
C LYS A 91 -10.46 1.32 8.64
N ALA A 92 -11.07 2.40 9.15
CA ALA A 92 -12.19 2.28 10.08
C ALA A 92 -13.49 1.93 9.35
N GLU A 93 -13.74 2.55 8.20
CA GLU A 93 -14.93 2.25 7.39
C GLU A 93 -14.88 0.83 6.82
N LEU A 94 -13.70 0.37 6.40
CA LEU A 94 -13.44 -0.99 5.96
C LEU A 94 -13.72 -2.01 7.07
N ALA A 95 -13.26 -1.75 8.31
CA ALA A 95 -13.56 -2.62 9.45
C ALA A 95 -15.06 -2.70 9.73
N ALA A 96 -15.75 -1.56 9.74
CA ALA A 96 -17.21 -1.52 9.91
C ALA A 96 -17.95 -2.24 8.77
N LEU A 97 -17.46 -2.11 7.53
CA LEU A 97 -18.00 -2.82 6.37
C LEU A 97 -17.81 -4.33 6.49
N CYS A 98 -16.62 -4.78 6.90
CA CYS A 98 -16.35 -6.19 7.11
C CYS A 98 -17.29 -6.80 8.16
N GLY A 99 -17.53 -6.09 9.27
CA GLY A 99 -18.49 -6.51 10.28
C GLY A 99 -19.93 -6.63 9.74
N ARG A 100 -20.38 -5.70 8.89
CA ARG A 100 -21.72 -5.79 8.25
C ARG A 100 -21.84 -6.93 7.25
N LEU A 101 -20.75 -7.31 6.60
CA LEU A 101 -20.71 -8.35 5.57
C LEU A 101 -20.27 -9.73 6.10
N ASP A 102 -20.08 -9.84 7.42
CA ASP A 102 -19.53 -11.05 8.06
C ASP A 102 -18.24 -11.54 7.37
N LEU A 103 -17.33 -10.60 7.12
CA LEU A 103 -16.01 -10.87 6.58
C LEU A 103 -14.99 -10.90 7.73
N PRO A 104 -14.14 -11.93 7.83
CA PRO A 104 -13.09 -11.95 8.84
C PRO A 104 -12.19 -10.72 8.73
N HIS A 105 -12.05 -10.00 9.83
CA HIS A 105 -11.16 -8.85 9.98
C HIS A 105 -10.61 -8.81 11.42
N PRO A 106 -9.48 -8.17 11.71
CA PRO A 106 -9.00 -8.08 13.09
C PRO A 106 -10.01 -7.30 13.94
N ALA A 107 -10.28 -7.75 15.18
CA ALA A 107 -11.11 -6.99 16.11
C ALA A 107 -10.59 -5.54 16.18
N THR A 108 -11.47 -4.58 15.93
CA THR A 108 -11.11 -3.17 15.70
C THR A 108 -11.94 -2.27 16.60
N VAL A 109 -11.29 -1.30 17.23
CA VAL A 109 -11.94 -0.23 18.02
C VAL A 109 -11.47 1.12 17.50
N VAL A 110 -12.40 2.06 17.33
CA VAL A 110 -12.11 3.46 16.98
C VAL A 110 -12.39 4.31 18.23
N PRO A 111 -11.38 4.59 19.06
CA PRO A 111 -11.59 5.36 20.28
C PRO A 111 -11.98 6.81 19.97
N GLY A 112 -12.84 7.40 20.81
CA GLY A 112 -13.22 8.81 20.79
C GLY A 112 -12.34 9.71 21.68
N GLY A 113 -11.45 9.12 22.50
CA GLY A 113 -10.59 9.86 23.42
C GLY A 113 -9.36 9.08 23.91
N PRO A 114 -8.40 9.74 24.60
CA PRO A 114 -7.23 9.06 25.16
C PRO A 114 -7.58 7.97 26.19
N ALA A 115 -8.63 8.18 26.98
CA ALA A 115 -9.11 7.22 27.97
C ALA A 115 -9.68 5.96 27.28
N GLU A 116 -10.50 6.15 26.25
CA GLU A 116 -11.02 5.04 25.43
C GLU A 116 -9.91 4.31 24.68
N ALA A 117 -8.90 5.01 24.17
CA ALA A 117 -7.73 4.39 23.55
C ALA A 117 -6.96 3.49 24.55
N THR A 118 -6.87 3.93 25.81
CA THR A 118 -6.27 3.13 26.90
C THR A 118 -7.10 1.87 27.18
N ALA A 119 -8.42 2.01 27.28
CA ALA A 119 -9.33 0.90 27.55
C ALA A 119 -9.32 -0.12 26.42
N ALA A 120 -9.46 0.34 25.17
CA ALA A 120 -9.42 -0.48 23.98
C ALA A 120 -8.11 -1.28 23.84
N ALA A 121 -6.96 -0.66 24.13
CA ALA A 121 -5.68 -1.35 24.10
C ALA A 121 -5.57 -2.49 25.14
N ARG A 122 -6.24 -2.36 26.30
CA ARG A 122 -6.30 -3.42 27.32
C ARG A 122 -7.26 -4.53 26.91
N GLU A 123 -8.43 -4.16 26.39
CA GLU A 123 -9.47 -5.11 25.97
C GLU A 123 -9.02 -5.99 24.79
N LEU A 124 -8.38 -5.39 23.79
CA LEU A 124 -7.85 -6.12 22.62
C LEU A 124 -6.66 -7.03 22.96
N GLY A 125 -6.00 -6.81 24.11
CA GLY A 125 -4.78 -7.50 24.51
C GLY A 125 -3.54 -6.94 23.82
N LEU A 126 -2.48 -6.69 24.60
CA LEU A 126 -1.23 -6.14 24.10
C LEU A 126 -0.31 -7.25 23.52
N PRO A 127 0.49 -6.94 22.48
CA PRO A 127 0.51 -5.67 21.75
C PRO A 127 -0.73 -5.50 20.86
N VAL A 128 -1.06 -4.26 20.49
CA VAL A 128 -2.11 -3.94 19.51
C VAL A 128 -1.51 -3.26 18.28
N VAL A 129 -2.22 -3.29 17.16
CA VAL A 129 -1.87 -2.51 15.96
C VAL A 129 -2.66 -1.21 15.99
N ALA A 130 -1.97 -0.08 15.98
CA ALA A 130 -2.59 1.22 15.79
C ALA A 130 -2.45 1.65 14.32
N LYS A 131 -3.54 2.08 13.69
CA LYS A 131 -3.54 2.62 12.32
C LYS A 131 -4.21 4.00 12.29
N TRP A 132 -3.70 4.89 11.45
CA TRP A 132 -4.45 6.06 11.04
C TRP A 132 -5.44 5.65 9.95
N SER A 133 -6.72 6.01 10.13
CA SER A 133 -7.83 5.56 9.29
C SER A 133 -7.64 5.88 7.81
N ARG A 134 -7.19 7.10 7.56
CA ARG A 134 -6.91 7.66 6.23
C ARG A 134 -5.43 8.01 6.16
N PRO A 135 -4.55 7.03 5.89
CA PRO A 135 -3.11 7.23 5.95
C PRO A 135 -2.60 8.21 4.87
N TRP A 136 -3.34 8.43 3.79
CA TRP A 136 -3.01 9.39 2.74
C TRP A 136 -3.20 10.87 3.15
N LEU A 137 -3.82 11.13 4.30
CA LEU A 137 -3.95 12.49 4.85
C LEU A 137 -2.79 12.87 5.78
N LEU A 138 -1.92 11.92 6.13
CA LEU A 138 -0.85 12.15 7.09
C LEU A 138 0.15 13.19 6.55
N PRO A 139 0.43 14.26 7.31
CA PRO A 139 1.46 15.22 6.91
C PRO A 139 2.84 14.55 6.88
N ALA A 140 3.58 14.77 5.80
CA ALA A 140 4.88 14.12 5.58
C ALA A 140 5.93 14.50 6.64
N ASP A 141 5.79 15.68 7.26
CA ASP A 141 6.68 16.24 8.28
C ASP A 141 6.24 15.93 9.72
N ALA A 142 5.09 15.29 9.92
CA ALA A 142 4.58 14.99 11.26
C ALA A 142 5.38 13.89 12.00
N GLY A 143 6.25 13.15 11.32
CA GLY A 143 6.96 12.01 11.93
C GLY A 143 6.00 10.90 12.41
N LEU A 144 4.83 10.80 11.77
CA LEU A 144 3.81 9.80 12.04
C LEU A 144 3.96 8.64 11.06
N ARG A 145 3.88 7.42 11.57
CA ARG A 145 3.76 6.22 10.73
C ARG A 145 2.28 5.88 10.56
N SER A 146 1.89 5.47 9.36
CA SER A 146 0.53 5.02 9.05
C SER A 146 0.05 3.84 9.90
N THR A 147 0.99 2.98 10.32
CA THR A 147 0.74 1.81 11.17
C THR A 147 1.86 1.64 12.18
N VAL A 148 1.50 1.39 13.44
CA VAL A 148 2.44 1.22 14.57
C VAL A 148 1.98 0.03 15.42
N VAL A 149 2.93 -0.78 15.89
CA VAL A 149 2.65 -1.77 16.93
C VAL A 149 2.82 -1.09 18.29
N VAL A 150 1.73 -1.03 19.04
CA VAL A 150 1.64 -0.41 20.36
C VAL A 150 1.77 -1.51 21.42
N ARG A 151 2.69 -1.31 22.37
CA ARG A 151 3.05 -2.29 23.41
C ARG A 151 2.56 -1.91 24.81
N SER A 152 1.99 -0.72 24.98
CA SER A 152 1.36 -0.32 26.23
C SER A 152 0.10 0.50 26.00
N ALA A 153 -0.82 0.49 26.97
CA ALA A 153 -2.02 1.32 26.90
C ALA A 153 -1.69 2.82 26.93
N GLY A 154 -0.59 3.21 27.59
CA GLY A 154 -0.09 4.60 27.60
C GLY A 154 0.40 5.07 26.22
N GLU A 155 1.06 4.19 25.45
CA GLU A 155 1.42 4.46 24.06
C GLU A 155 0.19 4.69 23.18
N ALA A 156 -0.89 3.91 23.37
CA ALA A 156 -2.15 4.12 22.65
C ALA A 156 -2.75 5.51 22.92
N ALA A 157 -2.81 5.92 24.19
CA ALA A 157 -3.30 7.25 24.58
C ALA A 157 -2.41 8.38 24.08
N ALA A 158 -1.08 8.19 24.09
CA ALA A 158 -0.13 9.16 23.55
C ALA A 158 -0.30 9.33 22.04
N LEU A 159 -0.52 8.24 21.31
CA LEU A 159 -0.77 8.29 19.87
C LEU A 159 -2.11 8.97 19.55
N PHE A 160 -3.16 8.67 20.32
CA PHE A 160 -4.48 9.30 20.14
C PHE A 160 -4.41 10.83 20.25
N ARG A 161 -3.63 11.36 21.20
CA ARG A 161 -3.42 12.82 21.35
C ARG A 161 -2.82 13.49 20.11
N ARG A 162 -2.26 12.71 19.18
CA ARG A 162 -1.71 13.22 17.90
C ARG A 162 -2.73 13.20 16.76
N SER A 163 -4.01 12.92 17.01
CA SER A 163 -5.03 12.80 15.95
C SER A 163 -5.25 14.09 15.17
N GLU A 164 -5.22 15.26 15.83
CA GLU A 164 -5.30 16.55 15.16
C GLU A 164 -4.10 16.79 14.23
N GLN A 165 -2.89 16.52 14.72
CA GLN A 165 -1.66 16.58 13.92
C GLN A 165 -1.72 15.60 12.74
N ALA A 166 -2.35 14.43 12.92
CA ALA A 166 -2.49 13.42 11.89
C ALA A 166 -3.53 13.80 10.82
N GLY A 167 -4.49 14.68 11.13
CA GLY A 167 -5.65 14.95 10.26
C GLY A 167 -6.48 13.69 9.97
N SER A 168 -6.41 12.69 10.84
CA SER A 168 -6.93 11.34 10.59
C SER A 168 -7.33 10.67 11.90
N ARG A 169 -8.42 9.90 11.90
CA ARG A 169 -8.87 9.15 13.07
C ARG A 169 -7.88 8.03 13.41
N LEU A 170 -7.66 7.77 14.70
CA LEU A 170 -6.91 6.61 15.14
C LEU A 170 -7.85 5.41 15.30
N LEU A 171 -7.41 4.23 14.89
CA LEU A 171 -8.03 2.95 15.24
C LEU A 171 -7.01 2.00 15.87
N LEU A 172 -7.49 1.13 16.75
CA LEU A 172 -6.74 0.06 17.38
C LEU A 172 -7.28 -1.28 16.92
N GLN A 173 -6.40 -2.20 16.57
CA GLN A 173 -6.70 -3.53 16.05
C GLN A 173 -5.99 -4.61 16.87
N ALA A 174 -6.65 -5.75 17.06
CA ALA A 174 -6.02 -6.95 17.58
C ALA A 174 -4.78 -7.29 16.75
N PHE A 175 -3.67 -7.57 17.44
CA PHE A 175 -2.41 -7.90 16.78
C PHE A 175 -2.41 -9.36 16.33
N LEU A 176 -2.46 -9.56 15.01
CA LEU A 176 -2.27 -10.88 14.40
C LEU A 176 -0.76 -11.15 14.19
N PRO A 177 -0.15 -12.10 14.92
CA PRO A 177 1.30 -12.30 14.86
C PRO A 177 1.76 -12.72 13.46
N PRO A 178 2.83 -12.12 12.93
CA PRO A 178 3.40 -12.54 11.66
C PRO A 178 3.93 -13.97 11.77
N GLY A 179 3.97 -14.69 10.66
CA GLY A 179 4.43 -16.08 10.63
C GLY A 179 4.63 -16.57 9.21
N LEU A 180 5.22 -17.76 9.09
CA LEU A 180 5.29 -18.45 7.80
C LEU A 180 3.87 -18.68 7.27
N ASP A 181 3.69 -18.46 5.98
CA ASP A 181 2.45 -18.71 5.27
C ASP A 181 1.21 -17.95 5.79
N ARG A 182 1.43 -16.86 6.53
CA ARG A 182 0.33 -16.04 7.09
C ARG A 182 -0.05 -14.83 6.27
N ASP A 183 0.89 -14.23 5.53
CA ASP A 183 0.64 -13.00 4.79
C ASP A 183 0.26 -13.30 3.34
N TRP A 184 -0.94 -12.88 2.95
CA TRP A 184 -1.54 -13.12 1.65
C TRP A 184 -2.00 -11.81 1.02
N PHE A 185 -2.10 -11.79 -0.30
CA PHE A 185 -2.69 -10.68 -1.03
C PHE A 185 -3.52 -11.18 -2.20
N PHE A 186 -4.50 -10.39 -2.61
CA PHE A 186 -5.32 -10.64 -3.78
C PHE A 186 -5.32 -9.41 -4.66
N HIS A 187 -4.99 -9.57 -5.94
CA HIS A 187 -5.12 -8.51 -6.93
C HIS A 187 -6.25 -8.88 -7.87
N GLY A 188 -7.05 -7.91 -8.27
CA GLY A 188 -8.13 -8.15 -9.22
C GLY A 188 -8.51 -6.91 -10.00
N TYR A 189 -9.14 -7.15 -11.14
CA TYR A 189 -9.90 -6.15 -11.88
C TYR A 189 -11.36 -6.59 -11.92
N ALA A 190 -12.26 -5.83 -11.28
CA ALA A 190 -13.70 -6.05 -11.43
C ALA A 190 -14.18 -5.33 -12.70
N ASP A 191 -14.55 -6.10 -13.72
CA ASP A 191 -15.01 -5.60 -15.02
C ASP A 191 -16.39 -4.93 -14.92
N ARG A 192 -16.86 -4.31 -16.01
CA ARG A 192 -18.19 -3.63 -16.05
C ARG A 192 -19.37 -4.49 -15.55
N THR A 193 -19.29 -5.82 -15.69
CA THR A 193 -20.32 -6.77 -15.24
C THR A 193 -20.20 -7.13 -13.76
N GLY A 194 -19.04 -6.83 -13.15
CA GLY A 194 -18.68 -7.16 -11.78
C GLY A 194 -17.92 -8.46 -11.64
N ALA A 195 -17.55 -9.13 -12.75
CA ALA A 195 -16.72 -10.31 -12.70
C ALA A 195 -15.25 -9.92 -12.47
N VAL A 196 -14.55 -10.66 -11.61
CA VAL A 196 -13.15 -10.43 -11.30
C VAL A 196 -12.24 -11.11 -12.35
N ARG A 197 -11.34 -10.33 -12.95
CA ARG A 197 -10.46 -10.69 -14.07
C ARG A 197 -9.00 -10.26 -13.81
N GLY A 198 -8.07 -10.78 -14.61
CA GLY A 198 -6.68 -10.30 -14.73
C GLY A 198 -5.81 -10.38 -13.47
N GLY A 199 -6.23 -11.14 -12.47
CA GLY A 199 -5.64 -11.14 -11.14
C GLY A 199 -5.60 -12.51 -10.47
N GLY A 200 -5.24 -12.54 -9.20
CA GLY A 200 -5.10 -13.78 -8.46
C GLY A 200 -4.61 -13.59 -7.03
N THR A 201 -4.42 -14.73 -6.36
CA THR A 201 -3.91 -14.81 -4.99
C THR A 201 -2.40 -14.96 -4.98
N GLY A 202 -1.74 -14.21 -4.10
CA GLY A 202 -0.32 -14.31 -3.87
C GLY A 202 0.00 -14.47 -2.39
N GLN A 203 1.13 -15.12 -2.14
CA GLN A 203 1.69 -15.29 -0.80
C GLN A 203 2.89 -14.36 -0.64
N LYS A 204 2.94 -13.62 0.46
CA LYS A 204 4.04 -12.71 0.80
C LYS A 204 5.15 -13.53 1.50
N LEU A 205 6.23 -13.80 0.77
CA LEU A 205 7.36 -14.60 1.27
C LEU A 205 8.33 -13.76 2.10
N ALA A 206 8.45 -12.48 1.76
CA ALA A 206 9.25 -11.51 2.49
C ALA A 206 8.62 -10.12 2.42
N ALA A 207 8.70 -9.39 3.54
CA ALA A 207 8.23 -8.02 3.67
C ALA A 207 9.37 -7.09 4.10
N TRP A 208 9.32 -5.83 3.68
CA TRP A 208 10.22 -4.79 4.14
C TRP A 208 9.45 -3.51 4.55
N PRO A 209 9.54 -3.07 5.83
CA PRO A 209 10.14 -3.76 6.99
C PRO A 209 9.46 -5.10 7.33
N ARG A 210 10.15 -5.97 8.08
CA ARG A 210 9.65 -7.32 8.42
C ARG A 210 8.36 -7.25 9.25
N GLY A 211 7.38 -8.08 8.91
CA GLY A 211 6.15 -8.31 9.69
C GLY A 211 5.03 -7.27 9.51
N ALA A 212 5.34 -6.11 8.93
CA ALA A 212 4.37 -5.01 8.74
C ALA A 212 4.69 -4.11 7.53
N GLY A 213 5.42 -4.62 6.54
CA GLY A 213 5.93 -3.82 5.41
C GLY A 213 5.51 -4.32 4.04
N LEU A 214 5.98 -3.59 3.03
CA LEU A 214 5.74 -3.85 1.61
C LEU A 214 6.25 -5.24 1.21
N THR A 215 5.58 -5.89 0.25
CA THR A 215 6.03 -7.16 -0.32
C THR A 215 7.40 -6.97 -1.00
N ALA A 216 8.45 -7.50 -0.39
CA ALA A 216 9.79 -7.55 -0.99
C ALA A 216 9.93 -8.78 -1.92
N VAL A 217 9.30 -9.89 -1.53
CA VAL A 217 9.19 -11.10 -2.34
C VAL A 217 7.77 -11.67 -2.21
N GLY A 218 7.10 -11.88 -3.34
CA GLY A 218 5.79 -12.51 -3.41
C GLY A 218 5.78 -13.71 -4.35
N ARG A 219 4.84 -14.65 -4.19
CA ARG A 219 4.66 -15.79 -5.08
C ARG A 219 3.20 -15.95 -5.46
N TRP A 220 2.91 -16.09 -6.75
CA TRP A 220 1.57 -16.44 -7.22
C TRP A 220 1.21 -17.84 -6.69
N THR A 221 0.29 -17.88 -5.74
CA THR A 221 -0.07 -19.11 -5.02
C THR A 221 -1.59 -19.18 -4.92
N PRO A 222 -2.25 -20.15 -5.57
CA PRO A 222 -3.70 -20.31 -5.50
C PRO A 222 -4.20 -20.44 -4.06
N ASN A 223 -5.25 -19.69 -3.73
CA ASN A 223 -5.95 -19.79 -2.46
C ASN A 223 -7.45 -19.54 -2.69
N PRO A 224 -8.26 -20.61 -2.85
CA PRO A 224 -9.68 -20.47 -3.15
C PRO A 224 -10.47 -19.68 -2.10
N GLU A 225 -10.08 -19.76 -0.83
CA GLU A 225 -10.76 -19.06 0.27
C GLU A 225 -10.55 -17.54 0.18
N VAL A 226 -9.30 -17.10 0.00
CA VAL A 226 -8.97 -15.68 -0.20
C VAL A 226 -9.66 -15.13 -1.46
N ARG A 227 -9.70 -15.92 -2.54
CA ARG A 227 -10.41 -15.55 -3.77
C ARG A 227 -11.91 -15.36 -3.51
N ALA A 228 -12.55 -16.31 -2.83
CA ALA A 228 -13.98 -16.23 -2.53
C ALA A 228 -14.30 -15.02 -1.63
N LEU A 229 -13.44 -14.68 -0.67
CA LEU A 229 -13.57 -13.47 0.15
C LEU A 229 -13.48 -12.19 -0.71
N ALA A 230 -12.51 -12.12 -1.62
CA ALA A 230 -12.34 -10.98 -2.52
C ALA A 230 -13.54 -10.80 -3.47
N GLU A 231 -14.02 -11.88 -4.09
CA GLU A 231 -15.18 -11.87 -4.98
C GLU A 231 -16.47 -11.54 -4.21
N ARG A 232 -16.66 -12.07 -3.00
CA ARG A 232 -17.82 -11.73 -2.14
C ARG A 232 -17.84 -10.25 -1.77
N LEU A 233 -16.69 -9.71 -1.32
CA LEU A 233 -16.58 -8.31 -0.93
C LEU A 233 -16.83 -7.37 -2.11
N THR A 234 -16.15 -7.60 -3.24
CA THR A 234 -16.30 -6.74 -4.43
C THR A 234 -17.70 -6.86 -5.06
N GLY A 235 -18.29 -8.06 -5.07
CA GLY A 235 -19.66 -8.29 -5.50
C GLY A 235 -20.69 -7.55 -4.65
N ALA A 236 -20.59 -7.66 -3.32
CA ALA A 236 -21.49 -6.99 -2.37
C ALA A 236 -21.43 -5.45 -2.47
N LEU A 237 -20.27 -4.91 -2.83
CA LEU A 237 -20.06 -3.48 -3.03
C LEU A 237 -20.46 -2.97 -4.43
N GLY A 238 -20.72 -3.86 -5.38
CA GLY A 238 -20.83 -3.49 -6.78
C GLY A 238 -19.55 -2.83 -7.32
N TYR A 239 -18.38 -3.20 -6.77
CA TYR A 239 -17.09 -2.57 -7.09
C TYR A 239 -16.73 -2.78 -8.57
N ARG A 240 -16.12 -1.77 -9.19
CA ARG A 240 -15.56 -1.82 -10.55
C ARG A 240 -14.20 -1.16 -10.55
N GLY A 241 -13.27 -1.69 -11.32
CA GLY A 241 -11.90 -1.18 -11.36
C GLY A 241 -10.89 -2.14 -10.75
N VAL A 242 -9.64 -1.69 -10.73
CA VAL A 242 -8.53 -2.45 -10.16
C VAL A 242 -8.56 -2.32 -8.64
N PHE A 243 -8.17 -3.40 -7.96
CA PHE A 243 -8.02 -3.42 -6.51
C PHE A 243 -6.92 -4.39 -6.08
N ASP A 244 -6.39 -4.14 -4.89
CA ASP A 244 -5.40 -4.96 -4.19
C ASP A 244 -5.84 -5.10 -2.73
N LEU A 245 -5.92 -6.33 -2.23
CA LEU A 245 -6.34 -6.65 -0.87
C LEU A 245 -5.19 -7.32 -0.14
N ASP A 246 -4.90 -6.88 1.08
CA ASP A 246 -3.97 -7.55 1.99
C ASP A 246 -4.75 -8.40 3.01
N PHE A 247 -4.35 -9.64 3.18
CA PHE A 247 -4.93 -10.57 4.15
C PHE A 247 -3.86 -11.13 5.09
N ARG A 248 -4.27 -11.44 6.32
CA ARG A 248 -3.47 -12.25 7.24
C ARG A 248 -4.25 -13.44 7.75
N ARG A 249 -3.67 -14.62 7.59
CA ARG A 249 -4.19 -15.87 8.17
C ARG A 249 -3.93 -15.88 9.68
N GLU A 250 -4.97 -16.02 10.46
CA GLU A 250 -4.88 -16.20 11.90
C GLU A 250 -4.32 -17.59 12.24
N GLY A 251 -3.41 -17.64 13.22
CA GLY A 251 -2.70 -18.88 13.57
C GLY A 251 -3.56 -19.92 14.30
N SER A 252 -4.56 -19.48 15.08
CA SER A 252 -5.43 -20.32 15.89
C SER A 252 -6.59 -20.89 15.07
N THR A 253 -7.35 -20.03 14.39
CA THR A 253 -8.55 -20.42 13.65
C THR A 253 -8.26 -20.79 12.19
N GLY A 254 -7.17 -20.27 11.63
CA GLY A 254 -6.87 -20.38 10.20
C GLY A 254 -7.65 -19.41 9.31
N ALA A 255 -8.52 -18.55 9.87
CA ALA A 255 -9.30 -17.58 9.10
C ALA A 255 -8.41 -16.53 8.44
N TYR A 256 -8.79 -16.06 7.25
CA TYR A 256 -8.07 -15.01 6.52
C TYR A 256 -8.70 -13.64 6.82
N HIS A 257 -8.08 -12.89 7.72
CA HIS A 257 -8.55 -11.57 8.10
C HIS A 257 -8.13 -10.54 7.06
N LEU A 258 -9.09 -9.79 6.52
CA LEU A 258 -8.82 -8.65 5.64
C LEU A 258 -8.16 -7.53 6.45
N LEU A 259 -7.00 -7.07 5.99
CA LEU A 259 -6.23 -6.01 6.65
C LEU A 259 -6.44 -4.65 5.99
N ASP A 260 -6.42 -4.64 4.66
CA ASP A 260 -6.44 -3.41 3.86
C ASP A 260 -7.10 -3.69 2.50
N PHE A 261 -7.89 -2.74 2.00
CA PHE A 261 -8.42 -2.70 0.64
C PHE A 261 -7.86 -1.46 -0.04
N ASN A 262 -7.06 -1.67 -1.09
CA ASN A 262 -6.45 -0.61 -1.87
C ASN A 262 -7.22 -0.48 -3.21
N PRO A 263 -7.95 0.62 -3.47
CA PRO A 263 -8.76 0.80 -4.67
C PRO A 263 -7.93 1.20 -5.91
N ARG A 264 -6.83 0.49 -6.13
CA ARG A 264 -5.79 0.77 -7.11
C ARG A 264 -4.95 -0.48 -7.39
N PRO A 265 -4.11 -0.49 -8.44
CA PRO A 265 -3.10 -1.54 -8.60
C PRO A 265 -2.16 -1.60 -7.38
N GLY A 266 -1.87 -2.80 -6.89
CA GLY A 266 -0.78 -3.00 -5.92
C GLY A 266 0.56 -3.11 -6.65
N ALA A 267 1.68 -2.83 -5.97
CA ALA A 267 3.01 -2.80 -6.58
C ALA A 267 3.42 -4.11 -7.29
N GLN A 268 2.85 -5.24 -6.87
CA GLN A 268 3.12 -6.58 -7.38
C GLN A 268 2.15 -7.04 -8.48
N PHE A 269 1.31 -6.17 -9.05
CA PHE A 269 0.22 -6.58 -9.93
C PHE A 269 0.64 -7.43 -11.14
N ARG A 270 1.82 -7.15 -11.72
CA ARG A 270 2.37 -7.92 -12.85
C ARG A 270 2.78 -9.35 -12.51
N LEU A 271 2.85 -9.69 -11.23
CA LEU A 271 2.96 -11.08 -10.78
C LEU A 271 1.85 -11.96 -11.37
N PHE A 272 0.67 -11.37 -11.61
CA PHE A 272 -0.52 -12.04 -12.08
C PHE A 272 -0.76 -11.93 -13.59
N THR A 273 0.24 -11.50 -14.37
CA THR A 273 0.16 -11.60 -15.83
C THR A 273 -0.02 -13.06 -16.23
N ASP A 274 -1.17 -13.37 -16.83
CA ASP A 274 -1.58 -14.71 -17.21
C ASP A 274 -0.89 -15.21 -18.50
N ALA A 275 -1.24 -16.43 -18.94
CA ALA A 275 -0.68 -17.01 -20.16
C ALA A 275 -1.04 -16.26 -21.45
N ALA A 276 -2.07 -15.40 -21.43
CA ALA A 276 -2.43 -14.52 -22.53
C ALA A 276 -1.73 -13.15 -22.45
N GLY A 277 -0.86 -12.94 -21.45
CA GLY A 277 -0.17 -11.68 -21.25
C GLY A 277 -1.01 -10.60 -20.56
N ILE A 278 -2.13 -10.96 -19.93
CA ILE A 278 -3.06 -10.01 -19.32
C ILE A 278 -2.85 -9.93 -17.81
N ASP A 279 -2.64 -8.71 -17.32
CA ASP A 279 -2.70 -8.34 -15.89
C ASP A 279 -3.89 -7.40 -15.62
N VAL A 280 -4.12 -7.03 -14.36
CA VAL A 280 -5.25 -6.17 -13.95
C VAL A 280 -5.27 -4.80 -14.65
N VAL A 281 -4.11 -4.23 -14.98
CA VAL A 281 -4.00 -2.93 -15.66
C VAL A 281 -4.35 -3.07 -17.14
N SER A 282 -3.85 -4.13 -17.77
CA SER A 282 -4.17 -4.47 -19.15
C SER A 282 -5.65 -4.82 -19.32
N ALA A 283 -6.22 -5.57 -18.35
CA ALA A 283 -7.63 -5.91 -18.30
C ALA A 283 -8.51 -4.65 -18.17
N LEU A 284 -8.16 -3.73 -17.25
CA LEU A 284 -8.81 -2.43 -17.10
C LEU A 284 -8.83 -1.64 -18.41
N HIS A 285 -7.66 -1.51 -19.05
CA HIS A 285 -7.54 -0.76 -20.28
C HIS A 285 -8.35 -1.38 -21.42
N LEU A 286 -8.32 -2.70 -21.59
CA LEU A 286 -9.13 -3.40 -22.59
C LEU A 286 -10.62 -3.15 -22.37
N ASP A 287 -11.12 -3.34 -21.15
CA ASP A 287 -12.54 -3.18 -20.85
C ASP A 287 -13.02 -1.73 -21.07
N LEU A 288 -12.29 -0.75 -20.52
CA LEU A 288 -12.67 0.67 -20.63
C LEU A 288 -12.61 1.20 -22.07
N THR A 289 -11.81 0.58 -22.93
CA THR A 289 -11.74 0.92 -24.36
C THR A 289 -12.66 0.05 -25.23
N GLY A 290 -13.56 -0.72 -24.62
CA GLY A 290 -14.56 -1.52 -25.32
C GLY A 290 -14.01 -2.79 -25.99
N ARG A 291 -12.75 -3.16 -25.72
CA ARG A 291 -12.13 -4.37 -26.26
C ARG A 291 -12.39 -5.57 -25.35
N ARG A 292 -12.45 -6.76 -25.97
CA ARG A 292 -12.54 -8.02 -25.22
C ARG A 292 -11.25 -8.23 -24.42
N ILE A 293 -11.41 -8.65 -23.16
CA ILE A 293 -10.32 -9.18 -22.34
C ILE A 293 -10.11 -10.66 -22.77
N PRO A 294 -8.92 -11.05 -23.27
CA PRO A 294 -8.61 -12.45 -23.55
C PRO A 294 -8.72 -13.33 -22.30
N ASP A 295 -9.19 -14.56 -22.47
CA ASP A 295 -9.20 -15.56 -21.41
C ASP A 295 -7.82 -16.24 -21.36
N GLY A 296 -7.01 -15.88 -20.36
CA GLY A 296 -5.70 -16.48 -20.11
C GLY A 296 -5.70 -17.43 -18.92
N ALA A 297 -4.98 -18.54 -19.03
CA ALA A 297 -4.79 -19.45 -17.90
C ALA A 297 -3.86 -18.81 -16.84
N PRO A 298 -4.19 -18.93 -15.54
CA PRO A 298 -3.28 -18.55 -14.45
C PRO A 298 -1.92 -19.25 -14.57
N VAL A 299 -0.86 -18.58 -14.12
CA VAL A 299 0.52 -19.13 -14.10
C VAL A 299 1.08 -19.20 -12.67
N PRO A 300 0.53 -20.06 -11.78
CA PRO A 300 1.05 -20.25 -10.42
C PRO A 300 2.54 -20.54 -10.37
N GLY A 301 3.18 -20.13 -9.27
CA GLY A 301 4.60 -20.36 -9.03
C GLY A 301 5.53 -19.28 -9.59
N ARG A 302 5.01 -18.31 -10.35
CA ARG A 302 5.73 -17.05 -10.61
C ARG A 302 6.03 -16.31 -9.30
N THR A 303 7.13 -15.57 -9.27
CA THR A 303 7.60 -14.82 -8.11
C THR A 303 7.84 -13.36 -8.46
N PHE A 304 7.39 -12.46 -7.59
CA PHE A 304 7.69 -11.02 -7.66
C PHE A 304 8.86 -10.70 -6.73
N VAL A 305 9.80 -9.87 -7.18
CA VAL A 305 10.94 -9.45 -6.36
C VAL A 305 11.26 -7.97 -6.54
N VAL A 306 11.31 -7.26 -5.40
CA VAL A 306 11.76 -5.87 -5.35
C VAL A 306 13.28 -5.83 -5.17
N GLU A 307 14.01 -5.52 -6.24
CA GLU A 307 15.46 -5.72 -6.34
C GLU A 307 16.26 -4.94 -5.29
N ASN A 308 15.80 -3.76 -4.88
CA ASN A 308 16.46 -2.97 -3.86
C ASN A 308 16.19 -3.43 -2.42
N TYR A 309 15.14 -4.20 -2.18
CA TYR A 309 14.79 -4.69 -0.84
C TYR A 309 15.09 -6.17 -0.64
N ALA A 310 15.07 -6.97 -1.70
CA ALA A 310 15.26 -8.41 -1.62
C ALA A 310 16.64 -8.82 -1.06
N PRO A 311 17.77 -8.20 -1.46
CA PRO A 311 19.06 -8.49 -0.83
C PRO A 311 19.09 -8.11 0.66
N LEU A 312 18.48 -6.98 1.04
CA LEU A 312 18.40 -6.54 2.45
C LEU A 312 17.51 -7.48 3.29
N ALA A 313 16.45 -8.00 2.69
CA ALA A 313 15.59 -9.01 3.31
C ALA A 313 16.28 -10.39 3.40
N ALA A 314 17.11 -10.74 2.41
CA ALA A 314 17.86 -12.00 2.34
C ALA A 314 19.07 -12.02 3.28
N LEU A 315 19.78 -10.91 3.50
CA LEU A 315 20.89 -10.82 4.46
C LEU A 315 20.48 -11.17 5.91
N ARG A 316 19.18 -11.29 6.18
CA ARG A 316 18.62 -11.64 7.49
C ARG A 316 17.86 -12.99 7.49
N ARG A 317 17.96 -13.81 6.42
CA ARG A 317 17.53 -15.22 6.35
C ARG A 317 18.49 -16.04 5.51
N THR A 318 18.97 -17.17 6.02
CA THR A 318 19.89 -18.08 5.33
C THR A 318 19.28 -18.90 4.18
N SER A 319 17.98 -18.78 3.90
CA SER A 319 17.34 -19.40 2.72
C SER A 319 15.88 -18.92 2.54
N LEU A 320 15.48 -18.63 1.30
CA LEU A 320 14.07 -18.59 0.94
C LEU A 320 13.59 -20.04 0.78
N PRO A 321 12.51 -20.47 1.46
CA PRO A 321 12.07 -21.87 1.43
C PRO A 321 11.57 -22.35 0.07
N TYR A 322 11.42 -21.45 -0.91
CA TYR A 322 10.86 -21.76 -2.22
C TYR A 322 11.79 -21.27 -3.34
N PRO A 323 12.47 -22.18 -4.07
CA PRO A 323 13.24 -21.78 -5.25
C PRO A 323 12.31 -21.26 -6.37
N PRO A 324 12.80 -20.37 -7.25
CA PRO A 324 12.04 -19.90 -8.41
C PRO A 324 11.71 -21.06 -9.34
N SER A 325 10.50 -21.04 -9.91
CA SER A 325 9.93 -22.13 -10.72
C SER A 325 10.42 -22.10 -12.18
N GLY A 326 11.74 -21.98 -12.40
CA GLY A 326 12.38 -22.00 -13.73
C GLY A 326 12.59 -20.63 -14.39
N PRO A 327 13.20 -20.60 -15.60
CA PRO A 327 13.47 -19.36 -16.35
C PRO A 327 12.17 -18.62 -16.71
N GLY A 328 12.14 -17.29 -16.54
CA GLY A 328 10.95 -16.47 -16.85
C GLY A 328 9.88 -16.45 -15.75
N ALA A 329 10.01 -17.24 -14.69
CA ALA A 329 9.09 -17.25 -13.56
C ALA A 329 9.24 -16.05 -12.61
N ARG A 330 10.18 -15.13 -12.86
CA ARG A 330 10.49 -14.01 -11.96
C ARG A 330 10.10 -12.68 -12.56
N GLU A 331 9.12 -12.03 -11.95
CA GLU A 331 8.76 -10.64 -12.16
C GLU A 331 9.62 -9.76 -11.24
N LEU A 332 10.23 -8.74 -11.81
CA LEU A 332 11.05 -7.77 -11.08
C LEU A 332 10.30 -6.45 -10.97
N ALA A 333 10.51 -5.70 -9.89
CA ALA A 333 9.76 -4.46 -9.66
C ALA A 333 10.24 -3.30 -10.54
N TRP A 334 11.55 -3.27 -10.86
CA TRP A 334 12.16 -2.14 -11.56
C TRP A 334 12.78 -2.51 -12.90
N TYR A 335 13.42 -3.67 -13.00
CA TYR A 335 14.08 -4.10 -14.23
C TYR A 335 13.11 -4.83 -15.16
N ALA A 336 12.97 -4.33 -16.38
CA ALA A 336 12.31 -5.03 -17.48
C ALA A 336 13.32 -5.28 -18.63
N ARG A 337 13.17 -6.40 -19.34
CA ARG A 337 14.12 -6.77 -20.42
C ARG A 337 14.01 -5.85 -21.63
N ASP A 338 12.80 -5.40 -21.90
CA ASP A 338 12.35 -4.50 -22.96
C ASP A 338 12.47 -3.01 -22.58
N ASP A 339 12.57 -2.70 -21.29
CA ASP A 339 12.88 -1.37 -20.74
C ASP A 339 13.84 -1.42 -19.55
N ARG A 340 15.14 -1.41 -19.86
CA ARG A 340 16.21 -1.65 -18.88
C ARG A 340 16.58 -0.40 -18.07
N ALA A 341 16.25 0.78 -18.59
CA ALA A 341 16.74 2.04 -18.05
C ALA A 341 16.27 2.32 -16.60
N PRO A 342 15.00 2.08 -16.21
CA PRO A 342 14.57 2.23 -14.82
C PRO A 342 15.34 1.32 -13.86
N GLY A 343 15.53 0.06 -14.25
CA GLY A 343 16.35 -0.89 -13.48
C GLY A 343 17.77 -0.35 -13.26
N LEU A 344 18.44 0.11 -14.32
CA LEU A 344 19.80 0.67 -14.24
C LEU A 344 19.87 1.96 -13.41
N ALA A 345 18.89 2.85 -13.53
CA ALA A 345 18.80 4.07 -12.73
C ALA A 345 18.61 3.75 -11.23
N LEU A 346 17.90 2.67 -10.88
CA LEU A 346 17.82 2.23 -9.48
C LEU A 346 19.19 1.85 -8.90
N TRP A 347 20.05 1.19 -9.70
CA TRP A 347 21.39 0.78 -9.27
C TRP A 347 22.31 1.98 -9.00
N SER A 348 22.15 3.10 -9.70
CA SER A 348 22.94 4.31 -9.42
C SER A 348 22.49 5.04 -8.14
N LEU A 349 21.27 4.79 -7.67
CA LEU A 349 20.75 5.31 -6.40
C LEU A 349 21.15 4.47 -5.18
N TRP A 350 21.61 3.23 -5.40
CA TRP A 350 22.02 2.30 -4.33
C TRP A 350 23.21 2.76 -3.49
N PRO A 351 24.33 3.25 -4.07
CA PRO A 351 25.49 3.72 -3.30
C PRO A 351 25.15 4.87 -2.35
N ARG A 352 24.29 5.81 -2.79
CA ARG A 352 23.84 6.96 -1.98
C ARG A 352 22.97 6.54 -0.80
N ARG A 353 22.15 5.48 -0.97
CA ARG A 353 21.25 4.95 0.07
C ARG A 353 21.94 4.01 1.06
N ALA A 354 23.01 3.33 0.64
CA ALA A 354 23.82 2.46 1.51
C ALA A 354 24.81 3.28 2.37
N LEU A 355 25.47 4.28 1.79
CA LEU A 355 26.47 5.10 2.50
C LEU A 355 25.84 6.01 3.57
N GLY A 356 24.68 6.62 3.28
CA GLY A 356 23.92 7.40 4.28
C GLY A 356 23.35 6.57 5.44
N ARG A 357 23.37 5.22 5.35
CA ARG A 357 22.91 4.32 6.41
C ARG A 357 24.05 3.67 7.21
N LEU A 358 25.24 3.57 6.63
CA LEU A 358 26.46 3.20 7.36
C LEU A 358 26.93 4.32 8.31
N LEU A 359 26.60 5.57 7.97
CA LEU A 359 26.90 6.77 8.76
C LEU A 359 25.76 7.20 9.70
N ALA A 360 24.61 6.51 9.68
CA ALA A 360 23.53 6.76 10.61
C ALA A 360 23.87 6.16 11.98
N PRO A 361 23.76 6.92 13.10
CA PRO A 361 24.08 6.40 14.42
C PRO A 361 23.21 5.19 14.73
N ARG A 362 23.84 4.11 15.22
CA ARG A 362 23.12 2.92 15.70
C ARG A 362 22.18 3.35 16.83
N PRO A 363 20.91 2.89 16.86
CA PRO A 363 20.10 3.10 18.04
C PRO A 363 20.83 2.46 19.24
N PRO A 364 20.92 3.15 20.39
CA PRO A 364 21.55 2.57 21.56
C PRO A 364 20.84 1.27 21.91
N LEU A 365 21.63 0.22 22.21
CA LEU A 365 21.11 -1.00 22.79
C LEU A 365 20.28 -0.64 24.03
N PRO A 366 19.12 -1.29 24.26
CA PRO A 366 18.35 -1.03 25.46
C PRO A 366 19.21 -1.35 26.69
N LEU A 367 19.54 -0.32 27.45
CA LEU A 367 20.10 -0.46 28.80
C LEU A 367 19.11 -1.31 29.60
N GLN A 368 19.52 -2.51 29.99
CA GLN A 368 18.93 -3.18 31.15
C GLN A 368 19.05 -2.21 32.31
N ARG A 369 17.93 -1.64 32.76
CA ARG A 369 17.88 -0.88 34.00
C ARG A 369 17.32 -1.79 35.07
N ASP A 370 18.20 -2.20 35.97
CA ASP A 370 17.85 -2.73 37.27
C ASP A 370 17.03 -1.69 38.06
N HIS A 371 16.14 -2.20 38.92
CA HIS A 371 15.18 -1.41 39.67
C HIS A 371 15.82 -0.55 40.80
N ALA A 372 15.47 0.75 40.78
CA ALA A 372 15.14 1.68 41.90
C ALA A 372 16.22 2.11 42.92
N PRO A 373 16.01 3.17 43.76
CA PRO A 373 15.18 4.40 43.66
C PRO A 373 15.93 5.71 44.05
N GLY A 374 15.34 6.90 43.78
CA GLY A 374 15.54 8.10 44.62
C GLY A 374 16.07 9.40 43.97
N GLU A 375 15.33 10.49 44.24
CA GLU A 375 15.72 11.92 44.37
C GLU A 375 15.91 12.89 43.17
N VAL A 376 15.00 13.89 43.20
CA VAL A 376 14.99 15.33 42.87
C VAL A 376 16.30 16.02 42.40
N HIS A 377 16.26 16.70 41.24
CA HIS A 377 16.40 18.18 41.11
C HIS A 377 16.27 18.70 39.66
N ALA A 378 15.92 19.99 39.56
CA ALA A 378 15.59 20.80 38.39
C ALA A 378 16.81 21.30 37.60
N GLY A 379 16.61 21.67 36.32
CA GLY A 379 17.60 22.42 35.56
C GLY A 379 17.28 22.55 34.07
N SER A 380 17.14 23.80 33.62
CA SER A 380 16.92 24.32 32.27
C SER A 380 17.99 23.98 31.23
N GLY A 381 17.67 24.06 29.94
CA GLY A 381 18.70 24.24 28.90
C GLY A 381 18.27 23.87 27.48
N THR A 382 18.25 24.87 26.62
CA THR A 382 17.89 24.92 25.21
C THR A 382 18.85 24.20 24.24
N GLU A 383 18.33 23.99 23.02
CA GLU A 383 19.03 23.88 21.73
C GLU A 383 19.75 22.56 21.34
N ASN A 384 19.16 21.88 20.34
CA ASN A 384 19.92 21.51 19.13
C ASN A 384 18.96 21.25 17.95
N HIS A 385 18.68 22.32 17.20
CA HIS A 385 18.12 22.28 15.86
C HIS A 385 19.26 22.06 14.87
N ALA A 386 19.44 20.84 14.36
CA ALA A 386 19.98 20.54 13.03
C ALA A 386 20.36 19.05 12.90
N GLU A 387 19.40 18.12 12.91
CA GLU A 387 19.72 16.72 12.50
C GLU A 387 18.54 15.88 11.94
N ASN A 388 17.29 16.37 12.00
CA ASN A 388 16.11 15.58 11.60
C ASN A 388 15.74 15.64 10.09
N ARG A 389 16.64 16.09 9.20
CA ARG A 389 16.31 16.34 7.79
C ARG A 389 16.42 15.11 6.87
N ALA A 390 16.99 13.98 7.32
CA ALA A 390 17.38 12.88 6.41
C ALA A 390 16.50 11.61 6.43
N GLU A 391 15.44 11.55 7.25
CA GLU A 391 14.65 10.31 7.41
C GLU A 391 13.24 10.31 6.78
N ASN A 392 12.67 11.47 6.44
CA ASN A 392 11.27 11.57 5.94
C ASN A 392 11.09 11.38 4.42
N GLU A 393 12.15 11.09 3.67
CA GLU A 393 12.09 10.99 2.20
C GLU A 393 11.69 9.59 1.67
N LYS A 394 11.38 8.62 2.54
CA LYS A 394 11.45 7.18 2.21
C LYS A 394 10.15 6.37 2.20
N ALA A 395 8.97 6.99 2.24
CA ALA A 395 7.70 6.25 2.18
C ALA A 395 6.66 6.80 1.20
N SER A 396 6.91 7.93 0.51
CA SER A 396 5.89 8.61 -0.29
C SER A 396 6.34 9.07 -1.68
N ARG A 397 7.35 8.43 -2.28
CA ARG A 397 7.64 8.64 -3.71
C ARG A 397 7.81 7.30 -4.41
N PRO A 398 7.23 7.12 -5.61
CA PRO A 398 7.27 5.89 -6.37
C PRO A 398 8.70 5.40 -6.61
#